data_AF-R6C0G2-F1
#
_entry.id   AF-R6C0G2-F1
#
_cell.length_a   1.000
_cell.length_b   1.000
_cell.length_c   1.000
_cell.angle_alpha   90.00
_cell.angle_beta   90.00
_cell.angle_gamma   90.00
#
_symmetry.space_group_name_H-M   'P 1'
#
loop_
_entity.id
_entity.type
_entity.pdbx_description
1 polymer ?
#
loop_
_entity_poly.entity_id
_entity_poly.type
_entity_poly.pdbx_seq_one_letter_code
_entity_poly.pdbx_strand_id
1 'polypeptide(L)'
;MTKAEVLKKEILRQYRSVRQFAIEMNIPYSTLVTALDRGIDGMAYGTVIKMCDKLRLNPVDFSSLERDASLGAVLLENRVMQYYVKLNQEGRDKILGLMDDFIQIDKYKAKSKNK
;
A
#
# COMPACT_ATOMS: atom_id res chain seq x y z
N MET A 1 16.27 6.88 1.29
CA MET A 1 15.60 5.92 2.18
C MET A 1 14.97 4.84 1.34
N THR A 2 15.24 3.57 1.64
CA THR A 2 14.59 2.42 0.99
C THR A 2 13.26 2.11 1.67
N LYS A 3 12.36 1.40 0.98
CA LYS A 3 11.04 1.00 1.53
C LYS A 3 11.18 0.22 2.85
N ALA A 4 12.21 -0.62 2.94
CA ALA A 4 12.54 -1.39 4.14
C ALA A 4 12.98 -0.49 5.32
N GLU A 5 13.76 0.56 5.06
CA GLU A 5 14.16 1.53 6.09
C GLU A 5 12.97 2.30 6.65
N VAL A 6 12.02 2.69 5.79
CA VAL A 6 10.79 3.38 6.20
C VAL A 6 9.96 2.48 7.12
N LEU A 7 9.73 1.22 6.70
CA LEU A 7 9.08 0.20 7.51
C LEU A 7 9.77 0.00 8.87
N LYS A 8 11.10 -0.16 8.87
CA LYS A 8 11.89 -0.37 10.10
C LYS A 8 11.77 0.82 11.05
N LYS A 9 11.86 2.04 10.53
CA LYS A 9 11.70 3.27 11.33
C LYS A 9 10.31 3.34 11.95
N GLU A 10 9.27 3.01 11.19
CA GLU A 10 7.90 3.10 11.65
C GLU A 10 7.53 2.00 12.67
N ILE A 11 8.05 0.79 12.48
CA ILE A 11 7.94 -0.31 13.44
C ILE A 11 8.57 0.07 14.78
N LEU A 12 9.78 0.65 14.75
CA LEU A 12 10.47 1.09 15.97
C LEU A 12 9.72 2.25 16.65
N ARG A 13 9.13 3.17 15.87
CA ARG A 13 8.34 4.29 16.37
C ARG A 13 7.08 3.84 17.11
N GLN A 14 6.35 2.87 16.58
CA GLN A 14 5.05 2.45 17.11
C GLN A 14 5.13 1.27 18.12
N TYR A 15 6.01 0.29 17.87
CA TYR A 15 6.04 -0.99 18.61
C TYR A 15 7.29 -1.18 19.47
N ARG A 16 8.20 -0.18 19.53
CA ARG A 16 9.48 -0.16 20.27
C ARG A 16 10.53 -1.17 19.79
N SER A 17 10.13 -2.32 19.24
CA SER A 17 11.04 -3.33 18.72
C SER A 17 10.45 -4.09 17.53
N VAL A 18 11.33 -4.52 16.63
CA VAL A 18 10.98 -5.38 15.49
C VAL A 18 10.42 -6.73 15.97
N ARG A 19 10.91 -7.24 17.10
CA ARG A 19 10.45 -8.50 17.70
C ARG A 19 8.99 -8.42 18.15
N GLN A 20 8.60 -7.34 18.82
CA GLN A 20 7.22 -7.15 19.27
C GLN A 20 6.26 -7.09 18.08
N PHE A 21 6.63 -6.36 17.03
CA PHE A 21 5.84 -6.27 15.81
C PHE A 21 5.72 -7.62 15.08
N ALA A 22 6.80 -8.41 15.04
CA ALA A 22 6.77 -9.76 14.46
C ALA A 22 5.76 -10.68 15.17
N ILE A 23 5.72 -10.64 16.50
CA ILE A 23 4.78 -11.41 17.33
C ILE A 23 3.34 -10.97 17.03
N GLU A 24 3.09 -9.66 16.98
CA GLU A 24 1.73 -9.14 16.73
C GLU A 24 1.22 -9.42 15.31
N MET A 25 2.11 -9.42 14.33
CA MET A 25 1.79 -9.77 12.94
C MET A 25 1.75 -11.28 12.69
N ASN A 26 2.10 -12.10 13.69
CA ASN A 26 2.27 -13.55 13.55
C ASN A 26 3.25 -13.93 12.43
N ILE A 27 4.35 -13.18 12.30
CA ILE A 27 5.43 -13.41 11.32
C ILE A 27 6.67 -13.87 12.10
N PRO A 28 7.39 -14.91 11.64
CA PRO A 28 8.65 -15.29 12.27
C PRO A 28 9.66 -14.13 12.27
N TYR A 29 10.30 -13.89 13.42
CA TYR A 29 11.24 -12.77 13.60
C TYR A 29 12.37 -12.78 12.56
N SER A 30 12.96 -13.94 12.28
CA SER A 30 14.02 -14.11 11.28
C SER A 30 13.56 -13.72 9.87
N THR A 31 12.32 -14.05 9.50
CA THR A 31 11.71 -13.67 8.22
C THR A 31 11.55 -12.16 8.11
N LEU A 32 11.04 -11.51 9.16
CA LEU A 32 10.85 -10.06 9.17
C LEU A 32 12.19 -9.31 9.10
N VAL A 33 13.18 -9.71 9.89
CA VAL A 33 14.51 -9.10 9.89
C VAL A 33 15.18 -9.25 8.52
N THR A 34 15.12 -10.45 7.94
CA THR A 34 15.69 -10.69 6.60
C THR A 34 15.06 -9.77 5.56
N ALA A 35 13.74 -9.55 5.63
CA ALA A 35 13.04 -8.63 4.71
C ALA A 35 13.39 -7.16 4.96
N LEU A 36 13.62 -6.76 6.21
CA LEU A 36 14.03 -5.39 6.55
C LEU A 36 15.50 -5.12 6.17
N ASP A 37 16.36 -6.14 6.15
CA ASP A 37 17.79 -5.98 5.83
C ASP A 37 18.11 -6.19 4.35
N ARG A 38 17.42 -7.13 3.66
CA ARG A 38 17.65 -7.44 2.24
C ARG A 38 16.67 -6.77 1.28
N GLY A 39 15.59 -6.19 1.80
CA GLY A 39 14.51 -5.61 1.01
C GLY A 39 13.22 -6.43 1.07
N ILE A 40 12.10 -5.71 0.95
CA ILE A 40 10.75 -6.27 1.12
C ILE A 40 10.16 -6.85 -0.18
N ASP A 41 10.85 -6.69 -1.31
CA ASP A 41 10.36 -7.12 -2.62
C ASP A 41 10.27 -8.66 -2.74
N GLY A 42 11.03 -9.40 -1.93
CA GLY A 42 10.94 -10.86 -1.83
C GLY A 42 9.87 -11.36 -0.84
N MET A 43 9.22 -10.47 -0.09
CA MET A 43 8.16 -10.84 0.84
C MET A 43 6.82 -10.95 0.10
N ALA A 44 5.98 -11.92 0.48
CA ALA A 44 4.65 -12.06 -0.08
C ALA A 44 3.87 -10.73 0.04
N TYR A 45 3.35 -10.25 -1.08
CA TYR A 45 2.64 -8.96 -1.17
C TYR A 45 1.55 -8.82 -0.10
N GLY A 46 0.78 -9.88 0.15
CA GLY A 46 -0.25 -9.88 1.19
C GLY A 46 0.28 -9.62 2.60
N THR A 47 1.51 -10.04 2.90
CA THR A 47 2.17 -9.77 4.20
C THR A 47 2.60 -8.31 4.28
N VAL A 48 3.18 -7.77 3.21
CA VAL A 48 3.58 -6.35 3.14
C VAL A 48 2.37 -5.44 3.33
N ILE A 49 1.25 -5.74 2.68
CA ILE A 49 0.00 -4.99 2.82
C ILE A 49 -0.49 -5.00 4.27
N LYS A 50 -0.50 -6.16 4.93
CA LYS A 50 -0.93 -6.26 6.34
C LYS A 50 -0.02 -5.46 7.26
N MET A 51 1.29 -5.45 7.03
CA MET A 51 2.22 -4.63 7.80
C MET A 51 1.97 -3.15 7.59
N CYS A 52 1.80 -2.71 6.34
CA CYS A 52 1.50 -1.33 6.00
C CYS A 52 0.16 -0.87 6.62
N ASP A 53 -0.87 -1.72 6.60
CA ASP A 53 -2.15 -1.43 7.26
C ASP A 53 -1.98 -1.20 8.76
N LYS A 54 -1.24 -2.09 9.43
CA LYS A 54 -0.98 -2.02 10.87
C LYS A 54 -0.12 -0.81 11.26
N LEU A 55 0.77 -0.38 10.37
CA LEU A 55 1.65 0.77 10.56
C LEU A 55 1.05 2.08 10.02
N ARG A 56 -0.14 2.04 9.42
CA ARG A 56 -0.76 3.18 8.72
C ARG A 56 0.16 3.80 7.66
N LEU A 57 0.80 2.94 6.87
CA LEU A 57 1.61 3.31 5.73
C LEU A 57 0.86 3.00 4.44
N ASN A 58 1.05 3.84 3.42
CA ASN A 58 0.61 3.54 2.08
C ASN A 58 1.49 2.41 1.49
N PRO A 59 0.93 1.29 1.01
CA PRO A 59 1.72 0.17 0.51
C PRO A 59 2.42 0.42 -0.84
N VAL A 60 2.09 1.52 -1.53
CA VAL A 60 2.69 1.88 -2.82
C VAL A 60 3.95 2.72 -2.63
N ASP A 61 3.85 3.81 -1.87
CA ASP A 61 4.93 4.78 -1.67
C ASP A 61 5.52 4.79 -0.25
N PHE A 62 4.95 4.00 0.67
CA PHE A 62 5.35 3.91 2.10
C PHE A 62 5.27 5.26 2.83
N SER A 63 4.49 6.20 2.30
CA SER A 63 4.15 7.44 3.00
C SER A 63 3.31 7.16 4.24
N SER A 64 3.57 7.90 5.32
CA SER A 64 2.73 7.84 6.50
C SER A 64 1.38 8.46 6.18
N LEU A 65 0.33 7.67 6.34
CA LEU A 65 -1.03 8.19 6.23
C LEU A 65 -1.30 9.05 7.47
N GLU A 66 -1.68 10.31 7.25
CA GLU A 66 -2.14 11.16 8.35
C GLU A 66 -3.41 10.55 8.97
N ARG A 67 -3.59 10.78 10.27
CA ARG A 67 -4.61 10.11 11.12
C ARG A 67 -6.06 10.24 10.61
N ASP A 68 -6.33 11.17 9.70
CA ASP A 68 -7.66 11.49 9.18
C ASP A 68 -7.90 11.08 7.70
N ALA A 69 -6.92 10.47 7.03
CA ALA A 69 -7.12 9.94 5.69
C ALA A 69 -7.87 8.60 5.76
N SER A 70 -9.12 8.59 5.30
CA SER A 70 -9.97 7.40 5.22
C SER A 70 -9.28 6.27 4.46
N LEU A 71 -8.90 5.23 5.20
CA LEU A 71 -8.40 3.95 4.69
C LEU A 71 -9.31 3.37 3.59
N GLY A 72 -10.61 3.72 3.58
CA GLY A 72 -11.60 3.27 2.60
C GLY A 72 -11.39 3.80 1.17
N ALA A 73 -10.88 5.03 1.01
CA ALA A 73 -10.53 5.57 -0.30
C ALA A 73 -9.28 4.86 -0.85
N VAL A 74 -8.29 4.69 0.01
CA VAL A 74 -7.03 3.98 -0.30
C VAL A 74 -7.27 2.49 -0.58
N LEU A 75 -8.22 1.84 0.11
CA LEU A 75 -8.61 0.44 -0.15
C LEU A 75 -9.33 0.25 -1.50
N LEU A 76 -10.10 1.24 -1.96
CA LEU A 76 -10.75 1.19 -3.28
C LEU A 76 -9.71 1.35 -4.40
N GLU A 77 -8.78 2.29 -4.26
CA GLU A 77 -7.63 2.47 -5.16
C GLU A 77 -6.76 1.20 -5.19
N ASN A 78 -6.55 0.56 -4.03
CA ASN A 78 -5.84 -0.71 -3.94
C ASN A 78 -6.55 -1.87 -4.66
N ARG A 79 -7.89 -1.90 -4.70
CA ARG A 79 -8.65 -2.92 -5.43
C ARG A 79 -8.46 -2.76 -6.94
N VAL A 80 -8.49 -1.52 -7.44
CA VAL A 80 -8.23 -1.24 -8.87
C VAL A 80 -6.83 -1.69 -9.24
N MET A 81 -5.82 -1.36 -8.42
CA MET A 81 -4.45 -1.78 -8.68
C MET A 81 -4.25 -3.30 -8.61
N GLN A 82 -4.92 -4.00 -7.67
CA GLN A 82 -4.88 -5.47 -7.58
C GLN A 82 -5.45 -6.17 -8.83
N TYR A 83 -6.48 -5.59 -9.47
CA TYR A 83 -6.97 -6.11 -10.73
C TYR A 83 -6.06 -5.73 -11.90
N TYR A 84 -5.55 -4.50 -11.92
CA TYR A 84 -4.69 -3.99 -12.98
C TYR A 84 -3.39 -4.80 -13.13
N VAL A 85 -2.74 -5.19 -12.03
CA VAL A 85 -1.51 -6.00 -12.10
C VAL A 85 -1.72 -7.41 -12.66
N LYS A 86 -2.94 -7.97 -12.53
CA LYS A 86 -3.31 -9.29 -13.08
C LYS A 86 -3.54 -9.26 -14.59
N LEU A 87 -3.68 -8.08 -15.18
CA LEU A 87 -3.87 -7.92 -16.62
C LEU A 87 -2.52 -7.97 -17.35
N ASN A 88 -2.55 -8.46 -18.58
CA ASN A 88 -1.46 -8.34 -19.55
C ASN A 88 -1.41 -6.89 -20.12
N GLN A 89 -0.42 -6.59 -20.96
CA GLN A 89 -0.23 -5.25 -21.51
C GLN A 89 -1.48 -4.73 -22.25
N GLU A 90 -2.09 -5.56 -23.10
CA GLU A 90 -3.31 -5.21 -23.84
C GLU A 90 -4.49 -4.88 -22.91
N GLY A 91 -4.69 -5.68 -21.85
CA GLY A 91 -5.74 -5.44 -20.86
C GLY A 91 -5.50 -4.16 -20.06
N ARG A 92 -4.24 -3.84 -19.75
CA ARG A 92 -3.86 -2.59 -19.08
C ARG A 92 -4.15 -1.38 -19.94
N ASP A 93 -3.73 -1.41 -21.21
CA ASP A 93 -3.95 -0.31 -22.16
C ASP A 93 -5.45 -0.05 -22.38
N LYS A 94 -6.26 -1.11 -22.43
CA LYS A 94 -7.72 -1.00 -22.56
C LYS A 94 -8.41 -0.40 -21.33
N ILE A 95 -7.97 -0.79 -20.13
CA ILE A 95 -8.49 -0.21 -18.88
C ILE A 95 -8.11 1.26 -18.77
N LEU A 96 -6.89 1.63 -19.15
CA LEU A 96 -6.46 3.04 -19.15
C LEU A 96 -7.30 3.87 -20.13
N GLY A 97 -7.57 3.37 -21.33
CA GLY A 97 -8.47 4.04 -22.28
C GLY A 97 -9.87 4.26 -21.72
N LEU A 98 -10.46 3.24 -21.09
CA LEU A 98 -11.78 3.35 -20.45
C LEU A 98 -11.79 4.36 -19.28
N MET A 99 -10.69 4.44 -18.52
CA MET A 99 -10.55 5.44 -17.46
C MET A 99 -10.54 6.85 -18.05
N ASP A 100 -9.83 7.07 -19.16
CA ASP A 100 -9.78 8.36 -19.84
C ASP A 100 -11.18 8.77 -20.36
N ASP A 101 -11.90 7.84 -20.99
CA ASP A 101 -13.28 8.05 -21.44
C ASP A 101 -14.20 8.48 -20.28
N PHE A 102 -14.09 7.82 -19.12
CA PHE A 102 -14.91 8.15 -17.95
C PHE A 102 -14.56 9.51 -17.33
N ILE A 103 -13.32 9.97 -17.44
CA ILE A 103 -12.93 11.32 -17.00
C ILE A 103 -13.58 12.39 -17.88
N GLN A 104 -13.82 12.12 -19.17
CA GLN A 104 -14.45 13.09 -20.07
C GLN A 104 -15.96 13.23 -19.86
N ILE A 105 -16.63 12.21 -19.32
CA ILE A 105 -18.07 12.21 -19.10
C ILE A 105 -18.42 13.00 -17.82
N ASP A 106 -19.07 14.15 -17.98
CA ASP A 106 -19.42 15.06 -16.87
C ASP A 106 -20.25 14.42 -15.75
N LYS A 107 -21.05 13.39 -16.06
CA LYS A 107 -21.81 12.61 -15.07
C LYS A 107 -20.90 11.91 -14.05
N TYR A 108 -19.68 11.54 -14.44
CA TYR A 108 -18.74 10.76 -13.63
C TYR A 108 -17.57 11.58 -13.06
N LYS A 109 -17.46 12.88 -13.43
CA LYS A 109 -16.47 13.78 -12.84
C LYS A 109 -16.77 14.01 -11.36
N ALA A 110 -15.72 13.98 -10.53
CA ALA A 110 -15.83 14.37 -9.14
C ALA A 110 -16.27 15.85 -9.07
N LYS A 111 -17.41 16.11 -8.42
CA LYS A 111 -17.83 17.49 -8.16
C LYS A 111 -16.83 18.10 -7.20
N SER A 112 -16.00 19.03 -7.68
CA SER A 112 -15.11 19.80 -6.82
C SER A 112 -15.95 20.46 -5.72
N LYS A 113 -15.75 20.04 -4.47
CA LYS A 113 -16.22 20.82 -3.32
C LYS A 113 -15.30 22.04 -3.24
N ASN A 114 -15.69 23.13 -3.92
CA ASN A 114 -15.14 24.43 -3.60
C ASN A 114 -15.44 24.72 -2.13
N LYS A 115 -14.41 24.82 -1.32
CA LYS A 115 -14.46 25.42 0.01
C LYS A 115 -13.28 26.36 0.16
#